data_AF-A0A383EPK2-F1
#
_entry.id   AF-A0A383EPK2-F1
#
_cell.length_a   1.000
_cell.length_b   1.000
_cell.length_c   1.000
_cell.angle_alpha   90.00
_cell.angle_beta   90.00
_cell.angle_gamma   90.00
#
_symmetry.space_group_name_H-M   'P 1'
#
loop_
_entity.id
_entity.type
_entity.pdbx_description
1 polymer ?
#
loop_
_entity_poly.entity_id
_entity_poly.type
_entity_poly.pdbx_seq_one_letter_code
_entity_poly.pdbx_strand_id
1 'polypeptide(L)'
;ERIKHLYSKLLGRAGDQLEALYTTVCHHCGGPADTRFTVTSDRYRCQQCRHSFLAEDVVTRKTKKSCPRCLERLPHRRTREGQMPVEISARCRGKCPAGLFRRRYDDPNPAAKAAFYQFDLPLATNPGRKAPDYWFPTNRFPSGLKSAELFKRGIFGVHQLFSPRNLHALAKLRTGIDSFEGNDRDVLLLIFTGALMSLSLKAQHLENGGGYLPAMYYVPPVRKERNPAY
;
A
#
# COMPACT_ATOMS: atom_id res chain seq x y z
N GLU A 1 -17.64 -22.18 -0.56
CA GLU A 1 -18.80 -21.58 0.14
C GLU A 1 -18.57 -21.24 1.62
N ARG A 2 -18.22 -22.18 2.51
CA ARG A 2 -18.00 -21.88 3.95
C ARG A 2 -17.01 -20.74 4.24
N ILE A 3 -15.84 -20.73 3.61
CA ILE A 3 -14.82 -19.68 3.80
C ILE A 3 -15.35 -18.30 3.36
N LYS A 4 -16.08 -18.23 2.23
CA LYS A 4 -16.68 -16.98 1.75
C LYS A 4 -17.70 -16.44 2.76
N HIS A 5 -18.53 -17.32 3.32
CA HIS A 5 -19.50 -16.94 4.35
C HIS A 5 -18.83 -16.40 5.62
N LEU A 6 -17.79 -17.09 6.10
CA LEU A 6 -17.00 -16.63 7.25
C LEU A 6 -16.35 -15.27 7.00
N TYR A 7 -15.80 -15.08 5.81
CA TYR A 7 -15.21 -13.81 5.42
C TYR A 7 -16.25 -12.68 5.35
N SER A 8 -17.42 -12.93 4.77
CA SER A 8 -18.53 -11.97 4.76
C SER A 8 -18.97 -11.60 6.19
N LYS A 9 -19.06 -12.57 7.10
CA LYS A 9 -19.34 -12.30 8.53
C LYS A 9 -18.25 -11.44 9.17
N LEU A 10 -16.98 -11.71 8.89
CA LEU A 10 -15.85 -10.92 9.39
C LEU A 10 -15.92 -9.48 8.87
N LEU A 11 -16.18 -9.30 7.57
CA LEU A 11 -16.36 -7.98 6.99
C LEU A 11 -17.57 -7.26 7.59
N GLY A 12 -18.66 -7.94 7.91
CA GLY A 12 -19.79 -7.35 8.65
C GLY A 12 -19.39 -6.79 10.03
N ARG A 13 -18.37 -7.34 10.69
CA ARG A 13 -17.86 -6.87 11.99
C ARG A 13 -16.78 -5.78 11.88
N ALA A 14 -16.11 -5.70 10.73
CA ALA A 14 -14.99 -4.79 10.47
C ALA A 14 -15.32 -3.67 9.45
N GLY A 15 -16.49 -3.75 8.81
CA GLY A 15 -16.83 -3.11 7.54
C GLY A 15 -16.68 -1.60 7.54
N ASP A 16 -17.36 -0.91 8.45
CA ASP A 16 -17.44 0.56 8.44
C ASP A 16 -16.05 1.23 8.53
N GLN A 17 -15.15 0.68 9.34
CA GLN A 17 -13.80 1.22 9.48
C GLN A 17 -12.92 0.86 8.28
N LEU A 18 -13.06 -0.33 7.70
CA LEU A 18 -12.36 -0.69 6.46
C LEU A 18 -12.85 0.16 5.29
N GLU A 19 -14.15 0.40 5.23
CA GLU A 19 -14.81 1.24 4.24
C GLU A 19 -14.28 2.67 4.31
N ALA A 20 -14.20 3.27 5.50
CA ALA A 20 -13.63 4.60 5.69
C ALA A 20 -12.16 4.71 5.23
N LEU A 21 -11.37 3.64 5.32
CA LEU A 21 -9.97 3.64 4.92
C LEU A 21 -9.77 3.52 3.39
N TYR A 22 -10.69 2.86 2.69
CA TYR A 22 -10.49 2.49 1.28
C TYR A 22 -11.51 3.06 0.30
N THR A 23 -12.51 3.81 0.77
CA THR A 23 -13.50 4.45 -0.09
C THR A 23 -12.97 5.75 -0.68
N THR A 24 -13.06 5.88 -2.00
CA THR A 24 -12.79 7.08 -2.78
C THR A 24 -13.99 7.43 -3.66
N VAL A 25 -13.93 8.56 -4.35
CA VAL A 25 -14.93 8.99 -5.35
C VAL A 25 -14.53 8.55 -6.76
N CYS A 26 -15.49 8.03 -7.53
CA CYS A 26 -15.35 7.72 -8.96
C CYS A 26 -15.36 9.01 -9.78
N HIS A 27 -14.31 9.24 -10.57
CA HIS A 27 -14.20 10.44 -11.41
C HIS A 27 -15.09 10.43 -12.67
N HIS A 28 -15.74 9.30 -12.99
CA HIS A 28 -16.65 9.19 -14.13
C HIS A 28 -18.11 9.54 -13.77
N CYS A 29 -18.58 9.13 -12.59
CA CYS A 29 -19.98 9.27 -12.20
C CYS A 29 -20.20 9.96 -10.85
N GLY A 30 -19.13 10.37 -10.15
CA GLY A 30 -19.20 11.00 -8.83
C GLY A 30 -19.60 10.07 -7.67
N GLY A 31 -19.93 8.80 -7.95
CA GLY A 31 -20.35 7.82 -6.94
C GLY A 31 -19.18 7.24 -6.13
N PRO A 32 -19.48 6.51 -5.03
CA PRO A 32 -18.45 5.86 -4.23
C PRO A 32 -17.76 4.73 -5.00
N ALA A 33 -16.46 4.59 -4.75
CA ALA A 33 -15.61 3.57 -5.33
C ALA A 33 -14.65 3.00 -4.28
N ASP A 34 -14.34 1.72 -4.38
CA ASP A 34 -13.48 1.03 -3.44
C ASP A 34 -12.07 0.87 -4.01
N THR A 35 -11.09 1.39 -3.29
CA THR A 35 -9.68 1.21 -3.63
C THR A 35 -9.30 -0.26 -3.47
N ARG A 36 -8.85 -0.88 -4.56
CA ARG A 36 -8.33 -2.27 -4.60
C ARG A 36 -6.86 -2.30 -4.21
N PHE A 37 -6.08 -1.35 -4.71
CA PHE A 37 -4.69 -1.17 -4.32
C PHE A 37 -4.21 0.26 -4.57
N THR A 38 -3.14 0.62 -3.87
CA THR A 38 -2.37 1.85 -4.09
C THR A 38 -0.91 1.49 -4.35
N VAL A 39 -0.34 2.03 -5.40
CA VAL A 39 1.09 1.99 -5.68
C VAL A 39 1.72 3.21 -5.03
N THR A 40 2.81 2.99 -4.29
CA THR A 40 3.60 4.05 -3.67
C THR A 40 5.03 3.94 -4.16
N SER A 41 5.59 5.07 -4.58
CA SER A 41 6.99 5.18 -4.96
C SER A 41 7.78 5.94 -3.89
N ASP A 42 8.99 5.48 -3.59
CA ASP A 42 9.96 6.26 -2.84
C ASP A 42 10.37 7.51 -3.65
N ARG A 43 10.63 8.60 -2.95
CA ARG A 43 11.11 9.88 -3.50
C ARG A 43 12.59 10.04 -3.16
N TYR A 44 13.39 10.38 -4.17
CA TYR A 44 14.82 10.59 -4.04
C TYR A 44 15.22 11.98 -4.50
N ARG A 45 16.33 12.50 -3.97
CA ARG A 45 16.96 13.74 -4.44
C ARG A 45 18.23 13.45 -5.23
N CYS A 46 18.35 14.06 -6.41
CA CYS A 46 19.61 14.05 -7.16
C CYS A 46 20.69 14.84 -6.41
N GLN A 47 21.90 14.29 -6.30
CA GLN A 47 23.00 14.96 -5.60
C GLN A 47 23.64 16.09 -6.43
N GLN A 48 23.49 16.08 -7.77
CA GLN A 48 24.02 17.14 -8.64
C GLN A 48 23.01 18.28 -8.81
N CYS A 49 21.87 18.03 -9.44
CA CYS A 49 20.91 19.10 -9.77
C CYS A 49 19.87 19.37 -8.66
N ARG A 50 19.93 18.65 -7.53
CA ARG A 50 19.00 18.74 -6.38
C ARG A 50 17.52 18.49 -6.70
N HIS A 51 17.19 18.05 -7.91
CA HIS A 51 15.83 17.72 -8.29
C HIS A 51 15.34 16.47 -7.54
N SER A 52 14.14 16.58 -6.96
CA SER A 52 13.43 15.44 -6.38
C SER A 52 12.67 14.69 -7.47
N PHE A 53 12.78 13.36 -7.48
CA PHE A 53 12.12 12.50 -8.45
C PHE A 53 11.63 11.21 -7.78
N LEU A 54 10.65 10.54 -8.40
CA LEU A 54 10.13 9.27 -7.91
C LEU A 54 10.98 8.12 -8.44
N ALA A 55 11.13 7.07 -7.64
CA ALA A 55 11.77 5.83 -8.09
C ALA A 55 11.14 5.28 -9.38
N GLU A 56 9.82 5.41 -9.50
CA GLU A 56 9.07 4.99 -10.69
C GLU A 56 9.48 5.77 -11.94
N ASP A 57 9.78 7.07 -11.87
CA ASP A 57 10.22 7.87 -13.02
C ASP A 57 11.48 7.29 -13.68
N VAL A 58 12.37 6.68 -12.90
CA VAL A 58 13.61 6.07 -13.40
C VAL A 58 13.35 4.70 -14.03
N VAL A 59 12.31 3.99 -13.57
CA VAL A 59 11.90 2.69 -14.12
C VAL A 59 11.17 2.89 -15.45
N THR A 60 10.18 3.79 -15.48
CA THR A 60 9.30 4.02 -16.63
C THR A 60 10.01 4.74 -17.78
N ARG A 61 10.85 5.73 -17.49
CA ARG A 61 11.53 6.53 -18.53
C ARG A 61 12.76 5.85 -19.14
N LYS A 62 13.04 4.58 -18.81
CA LYS A 62 14.20 3.81 -19.28
C LYS A 62 15.56 4.50 -19.08
N THR A 63 15.66 5.54 -18.28
CA THR A 63 16.93 6.24 -17.95
C THR A 63 17.84 5.41 -17.05
N LYS A 64 17.58 4.10 -16.91
CA LYS A 64 18.15 3.11 -15.97
C LYS A 64 19.42 3.60 -15.28
N LYS A 65 19.25 4.11 -14.06
CA LYS A 65 20.29 4.63 -13.15
C LYS A 65 20.74 6.07 -13.39
N SER A 66 20.02 6.88 -14.15
CA SER A 66 20.29 8.33 -14.30
C SER A 66 19.17 9.21 -13.76
N CYS A 67 19.51 10.43 -13.39
CA CYS A 67 18.55 11.45 -12.95
C CYS A 67 17.60 11.79 -14.12
N PRO A 68 16.27 11.84 -13.91
CA PRO A 68 15.32 12.14 -14.99
C PRO A 68 15.35 13.60 -15.46
N ARG A 69 16.09 14.49 -14.78
CA ARG A 69 16.21 15.91 -15.14
C ARG A 69 17.54 16.26 -15.79
N CYS A 70 18.66 15.97 -15.12
CA CYS A 70 20.00 16.31 -15.64
C CYS A 70 20.75 15.13 -16.27
N LEU A 71 20.14 13.93 -16.32
CA LEU A 71 20.70 12.70 -16.90
C LEU A 71 21.99 12.17 -16.24
N GLU A 72 22.49 12.85 -15.21
CA GLU A 72 23.64 12.38 -14.44
C GLU A 72 23.41 10.98 -13.85
N ARG A 73 24.47 10.17 -13.82
CA ARG A 73 24.44 8.84 -13.23
C ARG A 73 24.17 8.93 -11.73
N LEU A 74 23.11 8.27 -11.29
CA LEU A 74 22.73 8.19 -9.89
C LEU A 74 23.72 7.31 -9.12
N PRO A 75 24.20 7.75 -7.94
CA PRO A 75 25.06 6.95 -7.09
C PRO A 75 24.36 5.69 -6.60
N HIS A 76 25.15 4.71 -6.16
CA HIS A 76 24.63 3.49 -5.55
C HIS A 76 23.80 3.79 -4.29
N ARG A 77 24.24 4.75 -3.47
CA ARG A 77 23.48 5.24 -2.32
C ARG A 77 22.78 6.53 -2.69
N ARG A 78 21.44 6.47 -2.73
CA ARG A 78 20.58 7.61 -3.04
C ARG A 78 20.04 8.23 -1.76
N THR A 79 19.87 9.55 -1.76
CA THR A 79 19.24 10.28 -0.65
C THR A 79 17.72 10.14 -0.78
N ARG A 80 17.11 9.32 0.08
CA ARG A 80 15.65 9.15 0.16
C ARG A 80 15.04 10.31 0.95
N GLU A 81 14.05 10.99 0.38
CA GLU A 81 13.36 12.13 1.00
C GLU A 81 11.94 11.78 1.49
N GLY A 82 11.48 10.56 1.22
CA GLY A 82 10.16 10.10 1.62
C GLY A 82 9.56 9.18 0.57
N GLN A 83 8.25 9.27 0.44
CA GLN A 83 7.44 8.43 -0.43
C GLN A 83 6.16 9.15 -0.84
N MET A 84 5.57 8.75 -1.95
CA MET A 84 4.33 9.31 -2.47
C MET A 84 3.49 8.21 -3.14
N PRO A 85 2.17 8.15 -2.89
CA PRO A 85 1.26 7.44 -3.77
C PRO A 85 1.42 7.93 -5.21
N VAL A 86 1.38 7.02 -6.18
CA VAL A 86 1.63 7.32 -7.60
C VAL A 86 0.55 6.73 -8.50
N GLU A 87 -0.08 5.64 -8.09
CA GLU A 87 -1.21 5.04 -8.79
C GLU A 87 -2.18 4.46 -7.77
N ILE A 88 -3.46 4.48 -8.11
CA ILE A 88 -4.48 3.65 -7.45
C ILE A 88 -5.26 2.86 -8.48
N SER A 89 -5.78 1.72 -8.05
CA SER A 89 -6.85 1.03 -8.77
C SER A 89 -8.06 0.97 -7.86
N ALA A 90 -9.22 1.34 -8.39
CA ALA A 90 -10.47 1.36 -7.65
C ALA A 90 -11.63 0.81 -8.49
N ARG A 91 -12.63 0.26 -7.82
CA ARG A 91 -13.85 -0.25 -8.44
C ARG A 91 -15.02 0.64 -8.05
N CYS A 92 -15.73 1.20 -9.02
CA CYS A 92 -16.97 1.92 -8.76
C CYS A 92 -18.03 0.97 -8.20
N ARG A 93 -18.76 1.38 -7.15
CA ARG A 93 -19.90 0.62 -6.61
C ARG A 93 -21.17 0.80 -7.44
N GLY A 94 -21.27 1.92 -8.16
CA GLY A 94 -22.37 2.18 -9.07
C GLY A 94 -22.28 1.37 -10.37
N LYS A 95 -23.34 1.42 -11.18
CA LYS A 95 -23.41 0.79 -12.51
C LYS A 95 -22.63 1.58 -13.59
N CYS A 96 -21.46 2.12 -13.23
CA CYS A 96 -20.63 2.87 -14.17
C CYS A 96 -20.03 1.91 -15.21
N PRO A 97 -20.07 2.23 -16.53
CA PRO A 97 -19.56 1.37 -17.59
C PRO A 97 -18.08 0.99 -17.41
N ALA A 98 -17.28 1.90 -16.85
CA ALA A 98 -15.87 1.65 -16.58
C ALA A 98 -15.66 0.55 -15.53
N GLY A 99 -16.53 0.45 -14.51
CA GLY A 99 -16.49 -0.56 -13.44
C GLY A 99 -15.22 -0.53 -12.59
N LEU A 100 -14.08 -0.87 -13.17
CA LEU A 100 -12.73 -0.79 -12.63
C LEU A 100 -11.96 0.32 -13.34
N PHE A 101 -11.31 1.21 -12.59
CA PHE A 101 -10.47 2.27 -13.15
C PHE A 101 -9.15 2.37 -12.41
N ARG A 102 -8.19 3.04 -13.05
CA ARG A 102 -6.93 3.45 -12.44
C ARG A 102 -6.80 4.96 -12.53
N ARG A 103 -6.12 5.55 -11.55
CA ARG A 103 -5.74 6.97 -11.57
C ARG A 103 -4.28 7.09 -11.19
N ARG A 104 -3.58 8.02 -11.83
CA ARG A 104 -2.17 8.28 -11.58
C ARG A 104 -1.90 9.73 -11.19
N TYR A 105 -0.78 9.98 -10.53
CA TYR A 105 -0.31 11.34 -10.25
C TYR A 105 -0.01 12.13 -11.54
N ASP A 106 0.39 11.43 -12.60
CA ASP A 106 0.73 11.95 -13.92
C ASP A 106 -0.32 11.58 -14.99
N ASP A 107 -1.56 11.33 -14.57
CA ASP A 107 -2.63 10.87 -15.48
C ASP A 107 -2.86 11.87 -16.64
N PRO A 108 -2.93 11.39 -17.90
CA PRO A 108 -3.19 12.26 -19.05
C PRO A 108 -4.63 12.78 -19.05
N ASN A 109 -5.58 12.11 -18.40
CA ASN A 109 -6.94 12.61 -18.24
C ASN A 109 -6.98 13.63 -17.08
N PRO A 110 -7.30 14.92 -17.34
CA PRO A 110 -7.33 15.94 -16.31
C PRO A 110 -8.29 15.64 -15.15
N ALA A 111 -9.44 15.01 -15.43
CA ALA A 111 -10.42 14.65 -14.40
C ALA A 111 -9.91 13.53 -13.49
N ALA A 112 -9.26 12.52 -14.06
CA ALA A 112 -8.61 11.44 -13.31
C ALA A 112 -7.48 11.99 -12.44
N LYS A 113 -6.62 12.85 -13.01
CA LYS A 113 -5.53 13.51 -12.29
C LYS A 113 -6.04 14.38 -11.15
N ALA A 114 -7.03 15.23 -11.39
CA ALA A 114 -7.63 16.07 -10.35
C ALA A 114 -8.19 15.22 -9.20
N ALA A 115 -8.93 14.16 -9.54
CA ALA A 115 -9.51 13.27 -8.56
C ALA A 115 -8.45 12.47 -7.76
N PHE A 116 -7.29 12.16 -8.35
CA PHE A 116 -6.17 11.57 -7.63
C PHE A 116 -5.65 12.49 -6.52
N TYR A 117 -5.39 13.76 -6.84
CA TYR A 117 -4.90 14.71 -5.84
C TYR A 117 -5.96 15.10 -4.82
N GLN A 118 -7.23 15.18 -5.23
CA GLN A 118 -8.33 15.60 -4.36
C GLN A 118 -8.75 14.48 -3.39
N PHE A 119 -8.81 13.23 -3.83
CA PHE A 119 -9.39 12.14 -3.05
C PHE A 119 -8.35 11.07 -2.65
N ASP A 120 -7.58 10.57 -3.61
CA ASP A 120 -6.72 9.39 -3.36
C ASP A 120 -5.49 9.72 -2.52
N LEU A 121 -4.81 10.82 -2.86
CA LEU A 121 -3.57 11.20 -2.20
C LEU A 121 -3.81 11.49 -0.71
N PRO A 122 -4.84 12.26 -0.31
CA PRO A 122 -5.24 12.36 1.08
C PRO A 122 -5.56 10.97 1.65
N LEU A 123 -6.48 10.20 1.07
CA LEU A 123 -6.89 8.89 1.63
C LEU A 123 -5.71 7.94 1.91
N ALA A 124 -4.75 7.82 0.99
CA ALA A 124 -3.59 6.95 1.12
C ALA A 124 -2.55 7.46 2.14
N THR A 125 -2.62 8.75 2.53
CA THR A 125 -1.70 9.37 3.49
C THR A 125 -2.35 9.70 4.84
N ASN A 126 -3.69 9.79 4.89
CA ASN A 126 -4.48 10.34 6.01
C ASN A 126 -4.46 9.53 7.32
N PRO A 127 -4.40 8.18 7.34
CA PRO A 127 -4.24 7.49 8.64
C PRO A 127 -2.89 7.80 9.32
N GLY A 128 -2.01 8.57 8.66
CA GLY A 128 -1.14 9.58 9.27
C GLY A 128 -0.83 9.41 10.75
N ARG A 129 0.31 8.76 11.05
CA ARG A 129 1.02 8.65 12.36
C ARG A 129 0.23 8.14 13.58
N LYS A 130 -1.10 8.20 13.63
CA LYS A 130 -1.88 7.71 14.77
C LYS A 130 -1.80 6.19 14.77
N ALA A 131 -1.50 5.61 15.93
CA ALA A 131 -1.59 4.18 16.11
C ALA A 131 -3.06 3.72 15.96
N PRO A 132 -3.32 2.49 15.49
CA PRO A 132 -4.65 1.90 15.56
C PRO A 132 -5.17 1.88 17.00
N ASP A 133 -6.47 2.07 17.19
CA ASP A 133 -7.13 1.93 18.50
C ASP A 133 -7.25 0.44 18.94
N TYR A 134 -6.79 -0.49 18.08
CA TYR A 134 -6.82 -1.94 18.30
C TYR A 134 -5.41 -2.50 18.47
N TRP A 135 -5.30 -3.72 18.99
CA TRP A 135 -4.00 -4.39 19.13
C TRP A 135 -3.28 -4.54 17.78
N PHE A 136 -1.97 -4.28 17.79
CA PHE A 136 -1.06 -4.50 16.66
C PHE A 136 0.34 -4.89 17.17
N PRO A 137 1.16 -5.59 16.35
CA PRO A 137 2.45 -6.09 16.82
C PRO A 137 3.50 -4.98 16.96
N THR A 138 3.98 -4.77 18.18
CA THR A 138 5.02 -3.78 18.51
C THR A 138 6.42 -4.38 18.61
N ASN A 139 6.57 -5.70 18.43
CA ASN A 139 7.84 -6.41 18.52
C ASN A 139 8.90 -5.78 17.62
N ARG A 140 10.10 -5.58 18.17
CA ARG A 140 11.26 -5.11 17.40
C ARG A 140 11.90 -6.26 16.62
N PHE A 141 12.48 -5.96 15.47
CA PHE A 141 13.32 -6.93 14.76
C PHE A 141 14.62 -7.17 15.54
N PRO A 142 15.12 -8.41 15.60
CA PRO A 142 16.44 -8.68 16.17
C PRO A 142 17.52 -8.00 15.31
N SER A 143 18.61 -7.58 15.94
CA SER A 143 19.78 -7.06 15.21
C SER A 143 20.45 -8.17 14.40
N GLY A 144 20.72 -7.91 13.13
CA GLY A 144 21.40 -8.88 12.27
C GLY A 144 21.50 -8.42 10.82
N LEU A 145 22.22 -9.18 10.00
CA LEU A 145 22.46 -8.84 8.58
C LEU A 145 21.15 -8.63 7.80
N LYS A 146 20.13 -9.45 8.08
CA LYS A 146 18.84 -9.36 7.38
C LYS A 146 18.01 -8.14 7.81
N SER A 147 18.05 -7.73 9.07
CA SER A 147 17.30 -6.58 9.58
C SER A 147 18.02 -5.24 9.36
N ALA A 148 19.33 -5.25 9.10
CA ALA A 148 20.10 -4.05 8.79
C ALA A 148 19.51 -3.23 7.62
N GLU A 149 18.94 -3.90 6.60
CA GLU A 149 18.31 -3.21 5.47
C GLU A 149 16.99 -2.54 5.85
N LEU A 150 16.23 -3.12 6.78
CA LEU A 150 15.04 -2.49 7.36
C LEU A 150 15.43 -1.28 8.22
N PHE A 151 16.48 -1.40 9.04
CA PHE A 151 16.94 -0.32 9.91
C PHE A 151 17.40 0.91 9.11
N LYS A 152 18.09 0.70 7.97
CA LYS A 152 18.43 1.80 7.05
C LYS A 152 17.20 2.52 6.48
N ARG A 153 16.04 1.86 6.47
CA ARG A 153 14.75 2.43 6.07
C ARG A 153 13.93 2.98 7.25
N GLY A 154 14.47 2.94 8.47
CA GLY A 154 13.77 3.36 9.69
C GLY A 154 12.71 2.36 10.17
N ILE A 155 12.77 1.11 9.72
CA ILE A 155 11.85 0.03 10.10
C ILE A 155 12.53 -0.81 11.18
N PHE A 156 12.17 -0.58 12.43
CA PHE A 156 12.70 -1.26 13.62
C PHE A 156 11.75 -2.29 14.21
N GLY A 157 10.45 -2.22 13.92
CA GLY A 157 9.43 -3.15 14.45
C GLY A 157 8.46 -3.66 13.40
N VAL A 158 7.76 -4.75 13.74
CA VAL A 158 6.91 -5.51 12.81
C VAL A 158 5.80 -4.64 12.20
N HIS A 159 5.11 -3.82 13.01
CA HIS A 159 4.07 -2.90 12.53
C HIS A 159 4.55 -1.92 11.45
N GLN A 160 5.85 -1.58 11.43
CA GLN A 160 6.43 -0.65 10.46
C GLN A 160 6.65 -1.31 9.09
N LEU A 161 6.42 -2.63 8.95
CA LEU A 161 6.33 -3.31 7.66
C LEU A 161 4.98 -3.06 6.96
N PHE A 162 4.04 -2.36 7.57
CA PHE A 162 2.76 -2.04 6.95
C PHE A 162 2.65 -0.53 6.79
N SER A 163 1.94 -0.08 5.76
CA SER A 163 1.57 1.33 5.71
C SER A 163 0.63 1.66 6.87
N PRO A 164 0.50 2.94 7.28
CA PRO A 164 -0.45 3.32 8.31
C PRO A 164 -1.86 2.82 7.99
N ARG A 165 -2.31 2.97 6.74
CA ARG A 165 -3.63 2.50 6.31
C ARG A 165 -3.79 0.98 6.44
N ASN A 166 -2.81 0.20 5.99
CA ASN A 166 -2.87 -1.25 6.13
C ASN A 166 -2.78 -1.70 7.58
N LEU A 167 -1.99 -1.03 8.41
CA LEU A 167 -1.86 -1.37 9.83
C LEU A 167 -3.20 -1.21 10.56
N HIS A 168 -3.91 -0.11 10.33
CA HIS A 168 -5.25 0.11 10.89
C HIS A 168 -6.25 -0.96 10.45
N ALA A 169 -6.28 -1.23 9.14
CA ALA A 169 -7.17 -2.24 8.58
C ALA A 169 -6.89 -3.66 9.14
N LEU A 170 -5.61 -4.04 9.21
CA LEU A 170 -5.19 -5.33 9.74
C LEU A 170 -5.45 -5.47 11.24
N ALA A 171 -5.23 -4.42 12.04
CA ALA A 171 -5.52 -4.43 13.46
C ALA A 171 -7.02 -4.61 13.73
N LYS A 172 -7.88 -3.96 12.95
CA LYS A 172 -9.33 -4.16 13.02
C LYS A 172 -9.75 -5.56 12.60
N LEU A 173 -9.23 -6.06 11.47
CA LEU A 173 -9.52 -7.42 11.02
C LEU A 173 -9.09 -8.46 12.06
N ARG A 174 -7.88 -8.32 12.62
CA ARG A 174 -7.38 -9.20 13.68
C ARG A 174 -8.31 -9.22 14.89
N THR A 175 -8.79 -8.06 15.32
CA THR A 175 -9.76 -7.93 16.43
C THR A 175 -11.10 -8.58 16.07
N GLY A 176 -11.58 -8.37 14.83
CA GLY A 176 -12.80 -9.03 14.33
C GLY A 176 -12.67 -10.56 14.36
N ILE A 177 -11.50 -11.10 14.02
CA ILE A 177 -11.23 -12.54 14.07
C ILE A 177 -11.28 -13.09 15.51
N ASP A 178 -10.86 -12.32 16.53
CA ASP A 178 -10.93 -12.76 17.93
C ASP A 178 -12.36 -12.96 18.46
N SER A 179 -13.37 -12.43 17.77
CA SER A 179 -14.78 -12.65 18.12
C SER A 179 -15.39 -13.93 17.53
N PHE A 180 -14.59 -14.75 16.85
CA PHE A 180 -14.97 -16.09 16.40
C PHE A 180 -14.40 -17.15 17.35
N GLU A 181 -14.98 -18.36 17.35
CA GLU A 181 -14.55 -19.45 18.22
C GLU A 181 -14.18 -20.70 17.42
N GLY A 182 -13.36 -21.56 18.04
CA GLY A 182 -12.93 -22.84 17.49
C GLY A 182 -12.37 -22.75 16.06
N ASN A 183 -12.77 -23.72 15.24
CA ASN A 183 -12.25 -23.89 13.88
C ASN A 183 -12.51 -22.68 12.96
N ASP A 184 -13.60 -21.92 13.18
CA ASP A 184 -13.87 -20.73 12.36
C ASP A 184 -12.83 -19.63 12.60
N ARG A 185 -12.44 -19.42 13.86
CA ARG A 185 -11.34 -18.50 14.22
C ARG A 185 -10.02 -18.96 13.61
N ASP A 186 -9.70 -20.25 13.73
CA ASP A 186 -8.42 -20.79 13.28
C ASP A 186 -8.27 -20.71 11.75
N VAL A 187 -9.34 -21.00 10.99
CA VAL A 187 -9.37 -20.82 9.54
C VAL A 187 -9.18 -19.35 9.16
N LEU A 188 -9.86 -18.43 9.85
CA LEU A 188 -9.70 -17.00 9.58
C LEU A 188 -8.28 -16.51 9.93
N LEU A 189 -7.68 -17.00 11.02
CA LEU A 189 -6.29 -16.71 11.37
C LEU A 189 -5.31 -17.25 10.35
N LEU A 190 -5.53 -18.45 9.81
CA LEU A 190 -4.70 -19.02 8.75
C LEU A 190 -4.74 -18.13 7.49
N ILE A 191 -5.94 -17.69 7.08
CA ILE A 191 -6.11 -16.79 5.92
C ILE A 191 -5.44 -15.43 6.18
N PHE A 192 -5.70 -14.85 7.36
CA PHE A 192 -5.13 -13.57 7.77
C PHE A 192 -3.59 -13.60 7.75
N THR A 193 -2.99 -14.60 8.39
CA THR A 193 -1.53 -14.75 8.47
C THR A 193 -0.91 -15.02 7.09
N GLY A 194 -1.54 -15.86 6.27
CA GLY A 194 -1.10 -16.12 4.89
C GLY A 194 -1.08 -14.89 3.99
N ALA A 195 -1.96 -13.90 4.25
CA ALA A 195 -2.04 -12.66 3.48
C ALA A 195 -1.02 -11.58 3.92
N LEU A 196 -0.44 -11.65 5.13
CA LEU A 196 0.38 -10.56 5.69
C LEU A 196 1.57 -10.17 4.80
N MET A 197 2.22 -11.14 4.15
CA MET A 197 3.37 -10.86 3.30
C MET A 197 2.99 -10.03 2.06
N SER A 198 1.83 -10.30 1.45
CA SER A 198 1.32 -9.58 0.29
C SER A 198 0.70 -8.23 0.63
N LEU A 199 0.35 -8.00 1.90
CA LEU A 199 -0.18 -6.75 2.45
C LEU A 199 0.92 -5.85 3.04
N SER A 200 2.09 -6.40 3.32
CA SER A 200 3.24 -5.61 3.82
C SER A 200 3.86 -4.72 2.72
N LEU A 201 4.65 -3.74 3.15
CA LEU A 201 5.47 -2.86 2.31
C LEU A 201 6.48 -3.65 1.45
N LYS A 202 6.69 -4.95 1.72
CA LYS A 202 7.51 -5.84 0.91
C LYS A 202 6.89 -6.17 -0.45
N ALA A 203 5.59 -5.96 -0.61
CA ALA A 203 4.90 -6.19 -1.86
C ALA A 203 5.40 -5.20 -2.93
N GLN A 204 6.23 -5.70 -3.85
CA GLN A 204 6.71 -5.00 -5.02
C GLN A 204 5.58 -4.80 -6.02
N HIS A 205 5.56 -3.61 -6.64
CA HIS A 205 4.75 -3.37 -7.81
C HIS A 205 5.56 -3.70 -9.08
N LEU A 206 4.96 -4.47 -9.98
CA LEU A 206 5.44 -4.76 -11.33
C LEU A 206 4.24 -4.63 -12.28
N GLU A 207 4.53 -4.29 -13.54
CA GLU A 207 3.53 -4.04 -14.58
C GLU A 207 2.56 -5.22 -14.78
N ASN A 208 3.10 -6.45 -14.81
CA ASN A 208 2.33 -7.68 -15.06
C ASN A 208 1.85 -8.41 -13.79
N GLY A 209 2.01 -7.80 -12.61
CA GLY A 209 1.65 -8.44 -11.35
C GLY A 209 2.79 -8.43 -10.34
N GLY A 210 2.49 -7.94 -9.14
CA GLY A 210 3.46 -7.76 -8.06
C GLY A 210 3.71 -9.03 -7.25
N GLY A 211 4.78 -9.00 -6.45
CA GLY A 211 5.16 -10.09 -5.57
C GLY A 211 5.97 -9.58 -4.38
N TYR A 212 6.49 -10.47 -3.55
CA TYR A 212 7.51 -10.13 -2.57
C TYR A 212 8.66 -11.12 -2.74
N LEU A 213 9.88 -10.70 -2.43
CA LEU A 213 11.02 -11.62 -2.40
C LEU A 213 10.92 -12.47 -1.13
N PRO A 214 10.72 -13.80 -1.24
CA PRO A 214 10.71 -14.69 -0.09
C PRO A 214 12.07 -14.69 0.61
N ALA A 215 12.11 -15.06 1.89
CA ALA A 215 13.33 -15.19 2.72
C ALA A 215 14.19 -13.92 2.95
N MET A 216 13.81 -12.78 2.37
CA MET A 216 14.55 -11.50 2.47
C MET A 216 13.71 -10.41 3.13
N TYR A 217 14.27 -9.65 4.08
CA TYR A 217 13.64 -8.44 4.64
C TYR A 217 13.91 -7.20 3.77
N TYR A 218 13.60 -7.33 2.48
CA TYR A 218 13.71 -6.25 1.50
C TYR A 218 12.36 -5.53 1.33
N VAL A 219 12.41 -4.20 1.32
CA VAL A 219 11.31 -3.32 0.94
C VAL A 219 11.67 -2.69 -0.42
N PRO A 220 10.89 -2.91 -1.48
CA PRO A 220 11.16 -2.33 -2.79
C PRO A 220 10.90 -0.81 -2.81
N PRO A 221 11.55 -0.06 -3.71
CA PRO A 221 11.35 1.37 -3.85
C PRO A 221 9.99 1.73 -4.47
N VAL A 222 9.39 0.82 -5.26
CA VAL A 222 8.01 0.93 -5.75
C VAL A 222 7.24 -0.26 -5.21
N ARG A 223 6.17 0.02 -4.46
CA ARG A 223 5.43 -0.98 -3.68
C ARG A 223 3.93 -0.89 -3.91
N LYS A 224 3.26 -2.02 -3.74
CA LYS A 224 1.82 -2.19 -3.93
C LYS A 224 1.16 -2.48 -2.59
N GLU A 225 0.49 -1.48 -2.03
CA GLU A 225 -0.40 -1.64 -0.90
C GLU A 225 -1.75 -2.19 -1.39
N ARG A 226 -2.09 -3.42 -1.03
CA ARG A 226 -3.39 -4.01 -1.36
C ARG A 226 -4.39 -3.72 -0.24
N ASN A 227 -5.65 -3.50 -0.61
CA ASN A 227 -6.75 -3.46 0.35
C ASN A 227 -6.99 -4.88 0.89
N PRO A 228 -6.96 -5.10 2.22
CA PRO A 228 -7.15 -6.42 2.81
C PRO A 228 -8.60 -6.94 2.75
N ALA A 229 -9.56 -6.11 2.34
CA ALA A 229 -10.96 -6.51 2.12
C ALA A 229 -11.19 -7.21 0.76
N TYR A 230 -10.14 -7.46 -0.03
CA TYR A 230 -10.21 -7.72 -1.47
C TYR A 230 -9.19 -8.72 -1.98
#